data_AF-A0A832CF27-F1
#
_entry.id   AF-A0A832CF27-F1
#
_cell.length_a   1.000
_cell.length_b   1.000
_cell.length_c   1.000
_cell.angle_alpha   90.00
_cell.angle_beta   90.00
_cell.angle_gamma   90.00
#
_symmetry.space_group_name_H-M   'P 1'
#
loop_
_entity.id
_entity.type
_entity.pdbx_description
1 polymer ?
#
loop_
_entity_poly.entity_id
_entity_poly.type
_entity_poly.pdbx_seq_one_letter_code
_entity_poly.pdbx_strand_id
1 'polypeptide(L)'
;MLTPLLVEERARRGAYVEQRKFDLEHVSKRVAELEKEYGVAYDAARPFPLDRGVGKAVYEAGFALALETGLYVVEESRVAKFAEEELREALESARRELTLGRGLDSRTLWARLPGDRRKPFVFGGLAGTPVPEEYFYATALSYAQQPLVDALD
;
A
#
# COMPACT_ATOMS: atom_id res chain seq x y z
N MET A 1 -9.20 2.84 -15.90
CA MET A 1 -9.07 3.02 -14.42
C MET A 1 -9.89 2.00 -13.63
N LEU A 2 -9.22 1.19 -12.81
CA LEU A 2 -9.85 0.23 -11.90
C LEU A 2 -10.50 0.98 -10.72
N THR A 3 -11.82 0.90 -10.59
CA THR A 3 -12.57 1.52 -9.48
C THR A 3 -13.06 0.46 -8.49
N PRO A 4 -13.30 0.80 -7.21
CA PRO A 4 -13.81 -0.17 -6.24
C PRO A 4 -15.09 -0.90 -6.70
N LEU A 5 -16.03 -0.19 -7.34
CA LEU A 5 -17.27 -0.78 -7.87
C LEU A 5 -17.02 -1.79 -8.99
N LEU A 6 -16.04 -1.52 -9.87
CA LEU A 6 -15.66 -2.47 -10.92
C LEU A 6 -15.01 -3.72 -10.33
N VAL A 7 -14.20 -3.56 -9.28
CA VAL A 7 -13.58 -4.69 -8.57
C VAL A 7 -14.66 -5.57 -7.93
N GLU A 8 -15.65 -4.97 -7.25
CA GLU A 8 -16.78 -5.70 -6.67
C GLU A 8 -17.59 -6.43 -7.75
N GLU A 9 -17.94 -5.77 -8.86
CA GLU A 9 -18.67 -6.39 -9.98
C GLU A 9 -17.93 -7.63 -10.52
N ARG A 10 -16.61 -7.54 -10.67
CA ARG A 10 -15.77 -8.67 -11.10
C ARG A 10 -15.73 -9.78 -10.07
N ALA A 11 -15.59 -9.45 -8.79
CA ALA A 11 -15.59 -10.46 -7.73
C ALA A 11 -16.90 -11.25 -7.72
N ARG A 12 -18.05 -10.58 -7.88
CA ARG A 12 -19.37 -11.25 -7.95
C ARG A 12 -19.48 -12.28 -9.10
N ARG A 13 -18.74 -12.07 -10.19
CA ARG A 13 -18.63 -13.00 -11.33
C ARG A 13 -17.41 -13.94 -11.24
N GLY A 14 -16.51 -13.67 -10.31
CA GLY A 14 -15.24 -14.37 -10.13
C GLY A 14 -15.41 -15.71 -9.42
N ALA A 15 -14.31 -16.44 -9.32
CA ALA A 15 -14.30 -17.75 -8.66
C ALA A 15 -14.54 -17.61 -7.15
N TYR A 16 -15.40 -18.46 -6.60
CA TYR A 16 -15.52 -18.64 -5.16
C TYR A 16 -14.24 -19.27 -4.62
N VAL A 17 -13.73 -18.72 -3.52
CA VAL A 17 -12.56 -19.24 -2.80
C VAL A 17 -12.82 -19.08 -1.31
N GLU A 18 -12.64 -20.16 -0.56
CA GLU A 18 -12.69 -20.09 0.90
C GLU A 18 -11.51 -19.25 1.42
N GLN A 19 -11.74 -18.37 2.38
CA GLN A 19 -10.75 -17.38 2.78
C GLN A 19 -9.43 -18.01 3.22
N ARG A 20 -9.47 -19.06 4.05
CA ARG A 20 -8.25 -19.75 4.50
C ARG A 20 -7.47 -20.33 3.34
N LYS A 21 -8.17 -20.87 2.33
CA LYS A 21 -7.55 -21.39 1.12
C LYS A 21 -6.88 -20.27 0.32
N PHE A 22 -7.54 -19.12 0.16
CA PHE A 22 -6.95 -17.97 -0.50
C PHE A 22 -5.66 -17.52 0.21
N ASP A 23 -5.72 -17.34 1.53
CA ASP A 23 -4.60 -16.87 2.34
C ASP A 23 -3.39 -17.83 2.29
N LEU A 24 -3.64 -19.13 2.46
CA LEU A 24 -2.57 -20.13 2.54
C LEU A 24 -2.04 -20.55 1.16
N GLU A 25 -2.91 -20.82 0.20
CA GLU A 25 -2.51 -21.39 -1.09
C GLU A 25 -2.25 -20.32 -2.15
N HIS A 26 -3.12 -19.32 -2.26
CA HIS A 26 -3.00 -18.34 -3.33
C HIS A 26 -2.00 -17.24 -2.96
N VAL A 27 -1.92 -16.86 -1.68
CA VAL A 27 -1.00 -15.81 -1.21
C VAL A 27 0.27 -16.41 -0.61
N SER A 28 0.18 -17.06 0.55
CA SER A 28 1.38 -17.47 1.32
C SER A 28 2.30 -18.42 0.55
N LYS A 29 1.75 -19.49 -0.01
CA LYS A 29 2.53 -20.45 -0.81
C LYS A 29 3.13 -19.78 -2.05
N ARG A 30 2.36 -18.97 -2.77
CA ARG A 30 2.85 -18.33 -4.01
C ARG A 30 3.93 -17.29 -3.73
N VAL A 31 3.82 -16.52 -2.65
CA VAL A 31 4.89 -15.61 -2.19
C VAL A 31 6.20 -16.38 -1.99
N ALA A 32 6.17 -17.51 -1.29
CA ALA A 32 7.37 -18.32 -1.05
C ALA A 32 7.97 -18.93 -2.34
N GLU A 33 7.14 -19.21 -3.34
CA GLU A 33 7.59 -19.65 -4.67
C GLU A 33 8.24 -18.51 -5.44
N LEU A 34 7.60 -17.32 -5.46
CA LEU A 34 8.11 -16.12 -6.11
C LEU A 34 9.42 -15.63 -5.49
N GLU A 35 9.56 -15.71 -4.17
CA GLU A 35 10.83 -15.38 -3.49
C GLU A 35 11.99 -16.22 -4.02
N LYS A 36 11.77 -17.52 -4.23
CA LYS A 36 12.78 -18.43 -4.82
C LYS A 36 13.01 -18.14 -6.30
N GLU A 37 11.93 -17.92 -7.05
CA GLU A 37 11.96 -17.69 -8.50
C GLU A 37 12.73 -16.41 -8.86
N TYR A 38 12.50 -15.33 -8.11
CA TYR A 38 13.12 -14.03 -8.33
C TYR A 38 14.37 -13.78 -7.48
N GLY A 39 14.76 -14.74 -6.63
CA GLY A 39 15.92 -14.61 -5.75
C GLY A 39 15.78 -13.50 -4.71
N VAL A 40 14.56 -13.25 -4.22
CA VAL A 40 14.28 -12.26 -3.19
C VAL A 40 14.59 -12.85 -1.83
N ALA A 41 15.52 -12.23 -1.11
CA ALA A 41 15.87 -12.60 0.25
C ALA A 41 16.14 -11.35 1.09
N TYR A 42 15.64 -11.34 2.32
CA TYR A 42 15.90 -10.26 3.26
C TYR A 42 17.30 -10.41 3.90
N ASP A 43 18.07 -9.32 3.88
CA ASP A 43 19.37 -9.24 4.54
C ASP A 43 19.28 -8.28 5.74
N ALA A 44 19.29 -8.82 6.95
CA ALA A 44 19.21 -8.04 8.17
C ALA A 44 20.41 -7.10 8.38
N ALA A 45 21.57 -7.38 7.78
CA ALA A 45 22.73 -6.49 7.83
C ALA A 45 22.58 -5.31 6.84
N ARG A 46 21.70 -5.43 5.85
CA ARG A 46 21.39 -4.41 4.84
C ARG A 46 19.88 -4.26 4.68
N PRO A 47 19.18 -3.73 5.71
CA PRO A 47 17.72 -3.61 5.70
C PRO A 47 17.19 -2.64 4.64
N PHE A 48 18.05 -1.76 4.11
CA PHE A 48 17.76 -0.91 2.98
C PHE A 48 18.60 -1.36 1.77
N PRO A 49 18.00 -2.04 0.77
CA PRO A 49 18.73 -2.46 -0.41
C PRO A 49 19.07 -1.22 -1.25
N LEU A 50 20.36 -0.87 -1.27
CA LEU A 50 20.89 0.21 -2.12
C LEU A 50 21.18 -0.28 -3.55
N ASP A 51 21.27 -1.60 -3.75
CA ASP A 51 21.35 -2.16 -5.10
C ASP A 51 19.97 -2.09 -5.78
N ARG A 52 19.99 -1.83 -7.09
CA ARG A 52 18.76 -1.78 -7.89
C ARG A 52 18.20 -3.19 -8.21
N GLY A 53 18.98 -4.24 -7.95
CA GLY A 53 18.65 -5.61 -8.32
C GLY A 53 17.52 -6.16 -7.46
N VAL A 54 17.66 -6.08 -6.14
CA VAL A 54 16.64 -6.54 -5.19
C VAL A 54 15.34 -5.76 -5.39
N GLY A 55 15.41 -4.44 -5.57
CA GLY A 55 14.22 -3.63 -5.82
C GLY A 55 13.46 -4.04 -7.09
N LYS A 56 14.18 -4.35 -8.18
CA LYS A 56 13.57 -4.86 -9.42
C LYS A 56 12.97 -6.25 -9.22
N ALA A 57 13.68 -7.16 -8.57
CA ALA A 57 13.20 -8.51 -8.29
C ALA A 57 11.91 -8.50 -7.45
N VAL A 58 11.86 -7.67 -6.39
CA VAL A 58 10.66 -7.49 -5.55
C VAL A 58 9.50 -6.92 -6.37
N TYR A 59 9.77 -5.93 -7.23
CA TYR A 59 8.74 -5.36 -8.11
C TYR A 59 8.16 -6.42 -9.06
N GLU A 60 9.02 -7.19 -9.75
CA GLU A 60 8.57 -8.20 -10.72
C GLU A 60 7.82 -9.34 -10.03
N ALA A 61 8.31 -9.83 -8.89
CA ALA A 61 7.63 -10.82 -8.07
C ALA A 61 6.26 -10.32 -7.58
N GLY A 62 6.19 -9.09 -7.07
CA GLY A 62 4.94 -8.49 -6.60
C GLY A 62 3.92 -8.25 -7.72
N PHE A 63 4.40 -7.86 -8.91
CA PHE A 63 3.54 -7.70 -10.08
C PHE A 63 2.97 -9.04 -10.55
N ALA A 64 3.81 -10.09 -10.62
CA ALA A 64 3.36 -11.45 -10.93
C ALA A 64 2.34 -11.96 -9.90
N LEU A 65 2.59 -11.73 -8.60
CA LEU A 65 1.64 -12.07 -7.54
C LEU A 65 0.29 -11.38 -7.77
N ALA A 66 0.28 -10.06 -7.97
CA ALA A 66 -0.97 -9.30 -8.16
C ALA A 66 -1.77 -9.80 -9.38
N LEU A 67 -1.09 -10.09 -10.49
CA LEU A 67 -1.70 -10.62 -11.71
C LEU A 67 -2.31 -12.02 -11.48
N GLU A 68 -1.56 -12.90 -10.82
CA GLU A 68 -1.97 -14.28 -10.60
C GLU A 68 -3.01 -14.43 -9.49
N THR A 69 -2.90 -13.71 -8.38
CA THR A 69 -3.80 -13.85 -7.23
C THR A 69 -5.08 -13.04 -7.42
N GLY A 70 -4.99 -11.85 -7.99
CA GLY A 70 -6.09 -10.88 -7.99
C GLY A 70 -6.43 -10.38 -6.58
N LEU A 71 -7.62 -9.80 -6.43
CA LEU A 71 -8.11 -9.27 -5.16
C LEU A 71 -9.24 -10.13 -4.61
N TYR A 72 -9.10 -10.61 -3.38
CA TYR A 72 -10.17 -11.30 -2.66
C TYR A 72 -11.14 -10.31 -2.04
N VAL A 73 -12.44 -10.46 -2.33
CA VAL A 73 -13.53 -9.70 -1.70
C VAL A 73 -14.17 -10.60 -0.66
N VAL A 74 -13.95 -10.25 0.61
CA VAL A 74 -14.27 -11.10 1.77
C VAL A 74 -15.77 -11.38 1.85
N GLU A 75 -16.59 -10.34 1.71
CA GLU A 75 -18.05 -10.41 1.78
C GLU A 75 -18.63 -11.33 0.70
N GLU A 76 -17.98 -11.39 -0.47
CA GLU A 76 -18.40 -12.22 -1.60
C GLU A 76 -17.74 -13.61 -1.59
N SER A 77 -16.71 -13.80 -0.75
CA SER A 77 -15.81 -14.95 -0.75
C SER A 77 -15.31 -15.30 -2.16
N ARG A 78 -14.98 -14.27 -2.94
CA ARG A 78 -14.64 -14.40 -4.37
C ARG A 78 -13.48 -13.52 -4.77
N VAL A 79 -12.84 -13.88 -5.87
CA VAL A 79 -11.66 -13.18 -6.39
C VAL A 79 -12.00 -12.36 -7.63
N ALA A 80 -11.66 -11.07 -7.61
CA ALA A 80 -11.59 -10.22 -8.79
C ALA A 80 -10.23 -10.41 -9.49
N LYS A 81 -10.25 -10.71 -10.78
CA LYS A 81 -9.05 -10.79 -11.63
C LYS A 81 -8.87 -9.53 -12.47
N PHE A 82 -7.62 -9.28 -12.85
CA PHE A 82 -7.21 -8.11 -13.63
C PHE A 82 -6.36 -8.58 -14.81
N ALA A 83 -6.47 -7.88 -15.93
CA ALA A 83 -5.53 -8.05 -17.03
C ALA A 83 -4.22 -7.34 -16.71
N GLU A 84 -3.12 -7.79 -17.34
CA GLU A 84 -1.81 -7.21 -17.14
C GLU A 84 -1.78 -5.72 -17.48
N GLU A 85 -2.44 -5.33 -18.58
CA GLU A 85 -2.52 -3.96 -19.06
C GLU A 85 -3.21 -3.04 -18.06
N GLU A 86 -4.21 -3.54 -17.33
CA GLU A 86 -4.94 -2.76 -16.33
C GLU A 86 -4.08 -2.45 -15.11
N LEU A 87 -3.28 -3.44 -14.68
CA LEU A 87 -2.32 -3.25 -13.59
C LEU A 87 -1.21 -2.27 -14.00
N ARG A 88 -0.72 -2.37 -15.24
CA ARG A 88 0.28 -1.44 -15.79
C ARG A 88 -0.27 -0.01 -15.89
N GLU A 89 -1.46 0.16 -16.47
CA GLU A 89 -2.13 1.47 -16.58
C GLU A 89 -2.33 2.10 -15.19
N ALA A 90 -2.72 1.30 -14.19
CA ALA A 90 -2.90 1.78 -12.82
C ALA A 90 -1.58 2.28 -12.19
N LEU A 91 -0.47 1.57 -12.42
CA LEU A 91 0.85 1.99 -11.93
C LEU A 91 1.36 3.25 -12.65
N GLU A 92 1.16 3.34 -13.96
CA GLU A 92 1.60 4.49 -14.77
C GLU A 92 0.81 5.76 -14.45
N SER A 93 -0.49 5.62 -14.18
CA SER A 93 -1.39 6.73 -13.86
C SER A 93 -1.39 7.12 -12.37
N ALA A 94 -0.59 6.45 -11.54
CA ALA A 94 -0.51 6.73 -10.11
C ALA A 94 -0.07 8.18 -9.85
N ARG A 95 -0.84 8.88 -9.00
CA ARG A 95 -0.51 10.25 -8.59
C ARG A 95 0.80 10.28 -7.80
N ARG A 96 1.64 11.27 -8.10
CA ARG A 96 2.95 11.44 -7.46
C ARG A 96 2.95 12.53 -6.38
N GLU A 97 1.85 13.28 -6.29
CA GLU A 97 1.68 14.36 -5.34
C GLU A 97 0.23 14.49 -4.90
N LEU A 98 0.04 14.98 -3.68
CA LEU A 98 -1.27 15.25 -3.09
C LEU A 98 -1.15 16.46 -2.18
N THR A 99 -1.95 17.50 -2.45
CA THR A 99 -2.05 18.66 -1.54
C THR A 99 -3.12 18.37 -0.48
N LEU A 100 -2.71 18.47 0.78
CA LEU A 100 -3.52 18.28 1.98
C LEU A 100 -3.67 19.62 2.70
N GLY A 101 -4.76 19.79 3.44
CA GLY A 101 -5.04 21.03 4.17
C GLY A 101 -5.54 22.17 3.28
N ARG A 102 -5.62 23.38 3.85
CA ARG A 102 -6.16 24.59 3.21
C ARG A 102 -5.42 25.82 3.73
N GLY A 103 -5.42 26.91 2.94
CA GLY A 103 -4.84 28.18 3.36
C GLY A 103 -3.36 28.05 3.74
N LEU A 104 -2.98 28.66 4.86
CA LEU A 104 -1.60 28.67 5.37
C LEU A 104 -1.12 27.29 5.88
N ASP A 105 -2.06 26.41 6.19
CA ASP A 105 -1.80 25.05 6.69
C ASP A 105 -1.73 24.02 5.55
N SER A 106 -1.88 24.45 4.30
CA SER A 106 -1.74 23.57 3.14
C SER A 106 -0.32 23.00 3.04
N ARG A 107 -0.20 21.69 2.83
CA ARG A 107 1.08 20.98 2.62
C ARG A 107 0.92 20.03 1.45
N THR A 108 1.97 19.89 0.64
CA THR A 108 1.97 18.91 -0.45
C THR A 108 2.80 17.70 -0.05
N LEU A 109 2.17 16.53 -0.07
CA LEU A 109 2.79 15.21 -0.01
C LEU A 109 3.33 14.88 -1.40
N TRP A 110 4.58 14.44 -1.50
CA TRP A 110 5.24 14.10 -2.75
C TRP A 110 5.87 12.71 -2.69
N ALA A 111 5.94 12.03 -3.83
CA ALA A 111 6.76 10.84 -3.99
C ALA A 111 8.25 11.19 -3.78
N ARG A 112 8.92 10.39 -2.95
CA ARG A 112 10.36 10.47 -2.69
C ARG A 112 11.07 9.30 -3.34
N LEU A 113 12.30 9.53 -3.78
CA LEU A 113 13.19 8.50 -4.31
C LEU A 113 14.27 8.13 -3.28
N PRO A 114 14.90 6.95 -3.40
CA PRO A 114 16.08 6.64 -2.61
C PRO A 114 17.14 7.76 -2.67
N GLY A 115 17.62 8.19 -1.50
CA GLY A 115 18.58 9.29 -1.39
C GLY A 115 18.00 10.71 -1.45
N ASP A 116 16.68 10.87 -1.55
CA ASP A 116 16.04 12.18 -1.53
C ASP A 116 16.32 12.92 -0.21
N ARG A 117 16.87 14.13 -0.31
CA ARG A 117 17.29 14.97 0.84
C ARG A 117 16.14 15.79 1.42
N ARG A 118 14.99 15.88 0.75
CA ARG A 118 13.79 16.52 1.29
C ARG A 118 13.32 15.73 2.51
N LYS A 119 12.89 16.44 3.56
CA LYS A 119 12.28 15.83 4.73
C LYS A 119 11.04 15.01 4.31
N PRO A 120 10.77 13.87 4.96
CA PRO A 120 9.52 13.14 4.74
C PRO A 120 8.33 14.02 5.17
N PHE A 121 7.18 13.78 4.57
CA PHE A 121 5.93 14.34 5.04
C PHE A 121 5.54 13.63 6.35
N VAL A 122 5.24 14.39 7.40
CA VAL A 122 4.97 13.83 8.73
C VAL A 122 3.49 13.92 9.04
N PHE A 123 2.84 12.76 9.09
CA PHE A 123 1.54 12.61 9.74
C PHE A 123 1.77 12.46 11.25
N GLY A 124 1.17 13.35 12.03
CA GLY A 124 1.23 13.33 13.49
C GLY A 124 -0.16 13.10 14.06
N GLY A 125 -0.30 12.11 14.93
CA GLY A 125 -1.58 11.81 15.54
C GLY A 125 -1.52 10.48 16.26
N LEU A 126 -2.68 9.85 16.37
CA LEU A 126 -2.86 8.65 17.18
C LEU A 126 -2.81 7.37 16.36
N ALA A 127 -2.71 7.46 15.03
CA ALA A 127 -2.64 6.32 14.13
C ALA A 127 -3.76 5.29 14.40
N GLY A 128 -5.00 5.78 14.62
CA GLY A 128 -6.17 4.95 14.91
C GLY A 128 -6.28 4.42 16.35
N THR A 129 -5.39 4.82 17.26
CA THR A 129 -5.48 4.44 18.68
C THR A 129 -6.74 5.03 19.32
N PRO A 130 -7.59 4.22 19.98
CA PRO A 130 -8.78 4.74 20.65
C PRO A 130 -8.38 5.63 21.83
N VAL A 131 -9.02 6.79 21.94
CA VAL A 131 -8.76 7.77 23.00
C VAL A 131 -10.08 8.17 23.66
N PRO A 132 -10.13 8.24 25.01
CA PRO A 132 -11.30 8.75 25.71
C PRO A 132 -11.63 10.17 25.23
N GLU A 133 -12.92 10.45 25.05
CA GLU A 133 -13.40 11.70 24.45
C GLU A 133 -12.84 12.96 25.15
N GLU A 134 -12.73 12.93 26.48
CA GLU A 134 -12.18 14.02 27.29
C GLU A 134 -10.73 14.39 26.95
N TYR A 135 -9.96 13.46 26.39
CA TYR A 135 -8.56 13.69 25.97
C TYR A 135 -8.42 13.89 24.47
N PHE A 136 -9.46 13.68 23.67
CA PHE A 136 -9.36 13.69 22.21
C PHE A 136 -8.77 15.01 21.69
N TYR A 137 -9.36 16.14 22.13
CA TYR A 137 -8.90 17.46 21.70
C TYR A 137 -7.46 17.77 22.14
N ALA A 138 -7.15 17.56 23.43
CA ALA A 138 -5.83 17.83 23.97
C ALA A 138 -4.75 17.00 23.25
N THR A 139 -5.08 15.75 22.92
CA THR A 139 -4.19 14.85 22.20
C THR A 139 -3.95 15.34 20.77
N ALA A 140 -5.01 15.62 19.98
CA ALA A 140 -4.87 16.15 18.63
C ALA A 140 -4.10 17.48 18.60
N LEU A 141 -4.39 18.38 19.55
CA LEU A 141 -3.71 19.67 19.69
C LEU A 141 -2.21 19.51 19.95
N SER A 142 -1.82 18.50 20.74
CA SER A 142 -0.40 18.26 21.05
C SER A 142 0.44 17.97 19.80
N TYR A 143 -0.12 17.28 18.81
CA TYR A 143 0.51 17.03 17.50
C TYR A 143 0.43 18.26 16.60
N ALA A 144 -0.74 18.92 16.52
CA ALA A 144 -0.95 20.07 15.65
C ALA A 144 -0.03 21.25 15.97
N GLN A 145 0.38 21.40 17.24
CA GLN A 145 1.31 22.44 17.67
C GLN A 145 2.79 22.13 17.35
N GLN A 146 3.12 20.91 16.91
CA GLN A 146 4.50 20.55 16.59
C GLN A 146 4.89 21.10 15.21
N PRO A 147 5.95 21.94 15.11
CA PRO A 147 6.37 22.52 13.82
C PRO A 147 6.85 21.50 12.79
N LEU A 148 7.12 20.26 13.21
CA LEU A 148 7.55 19.17 12.33
C LEU A 148 6.38 18.33 11.79
N VAL A 149 5.15 18.56 12.26
CA VAL A 149 3.96 17.85 11.78
C VAL A 149 3.35 18.61 10.60
N ASP A 150 3.14 17.90 9.50
CA ASP A 150 2.59 18.46 8.26
C ASP A 150 1.07 18.25 8.15
N ALA A 151 0.55 17.14 8.67
CA ALA A 151 -0.88 16.85 8.76
C ALA A 151 -1.21 15.93 9.94
N LEU A 152 -2.48 15.87 10.31
CA LEU A 152 -2.99 14.92 11.31
C LEU A 152 -3.53 13.65 10.62
N ASP A 153 -3.41 12.49 11.29
CA ASP A 153 -3.95 11.18 10.85
C ASP A 153 -5.25 10.77 11.56
#